data_AF-A0A1Y0BXZ7-F1
#
_entry.id   AF-A0A1Y0BXZ7-F1
#
_cell.length_a   1.000
_cell.length_b   1.000
_cell.length_c   1.000
_cell.angle_alpha   90.00
_cell.angle_beta   90.00
_cell.angle_gamma   90.00
#
_symmetry.space_group_name_H-M   'P 1'
#
loop_
_entity.id
_entity.type
_entity.pdbx_description
1 polymer ?
#
loop_
_entity_poly.entity_id
_entity_poly.type
_entity_poly.pdbx_seq_one_letter_code
_entity_poly.pdbx_strand_id
1 'polypeptide(L)'
;MNLSPITILTATTAVAGAAAGGLFYAFSTFVMRGLDRTGPVAAITAMRGINAEANANAAFLVFFLGSAVLAMAVGVVALFQLNRPGGWLLLAGAVAGVLPLIVTMAFNVPLNNHLDGVDLAGAATEWRAYLSTWTAWNHVRTVSGFLAGALLLAGLRYR
;
A
#
# COMPACT_ATOMS: atom_id res chain seq x y z
N MET A 1 -6.07 27.90 -9.88
CA MET A 1 -6.83 26.66 -9.59
C MET A 1 -7.80 26.99 -8.48
N ASN A 2 -9.11 26.97 -8.74
CA ASN A 2 -10.08 27.12 -7.65
C ASN A 2 -10.01 25.86 -6.77
N LEU A 3 -9.87 26.04 -5.45
CA LEU A 3 -9.82 24.95 -4.47
C LEU A 3 -11.21 24.35 -4.28
N SER A 4 -11.74 23.68 -5.31
CA SER A 4 -13.00 22.96 -5.19
C SER A 4 -12.85 21.81 -4.19
N PRO A 5 -13.93 21.40 -3.49
CA PRO A 5 -13.87 20.25 -2.59
C PRO A 5 -13.34 18.97 -3.26
N ILE A 6 -13.65 18.76 -4.54
CA ILE A 6 -13.16 17.61 -5.31
C ILE A 6 -11.66 17.74 -5.61
N THR A 7 -11.18 18.95 -5.90
CA THR A 7 -9.74 19.21 -6.09
C THR A 7 -8.96 18.88 -4.83
N ILE A 8 -9.43 19.35 -3.67
CA ILE A 8 -8.81 19.07 -2.37
C ILE A 8 -8.83 17.57 -2.09
N LEU A 9 -9.99 16.92 -2.19
CA LEU A 9 -10.13 15.48 -1.98
C LEU A 9 -9.16 14.69 -2.85
N THR A 10 -9.13 14.97 -4.16
CA THR A 10 -8.31 14.24 -5.12
C THR A 10 -6.81 14.47 -4.89
N ALA A 11 -6.40 15.72 -4.64
CA ALA A 11 -5.00 16.04 -4.39
C ALA A 11 -4.49 15.39 -3.09
N THR A 12 -5.28 15.46 -2.01
CA THR A 12 -4.98 14.77 -0.75
C THR A 12 -4.89 13.27 -0.94
N THR A 13 -5.83 12.67 -1.69
CA THR A 13 -5.81 11.24 -2.03
C THR A 13 -4.55 10.86 -2.81
N ALA A 14 -4.15 11.68 -3.78
CA ALA A 14 -2.96 11.43 -4.59
C ALA A 14 -1.68 11.43 -3.74
N VAL A 15 -1.55 12.41 -2.84
CA VAL A 15 -0.42 12.51 -1.91
C VAL A 15 -0.42 11.32 -0.94
N ALA A 16 -1.57 10.96 -0.37
CA ALA A 16 -1.68 9.81 0.54
C ALA A 16 -1.32 8.49 -0.16
N GLY A 17 -1.80 8.27 -1.38
CA GLY A 17 -1.48 7.09 -2.19
C GLY A 17 0.01 7.00 -2.54
N ALA A 18 0.63 8.11 -2.95
CA ALA A 18 2.06 8.16 -3.23
C ALA A 18 2.92 7.95 -1.97
N ALA A 19 2.51 8.52 -0.83
CA ALA A 19 3.18 8.31 0.45
C ALA A 19 3.11 6.84 0.89
N ALA A 20 1.95 6.19 0.75
CA ALA A 20 1.80 4.75 1.00
C ALA A 20 2.67 3.93 0.03
N GLY A 21 2.67 4.28 -1.26
CA GLY A 21 3.55 3.69 -2.28
C GLY A 21 5.03 3.78 -1.90
N GLY A 22 5.47 4.94 -1.39
CA GLY A 22 6.83 5.18 -0.89
C GLY A 22 7.19 4.33 0.33
N LEU A 23 6.27 4.16 1.28
CA LEU A 23 6.45 3.24 2.40
C LEU A 23 6.68 1.82 1.91
N PHE A 24 5.82 1.31 1.02
CA PHE A 24 5.99 -0.02 0.44
C PHE A 24 7.26 -0.12 -0.39
N TYR A 25 7.65 0.94 -1.10
CA TYR A 25 8.88 0.98 -1.88
C TYR A 25 10.13 0.72 -1.03
N ALA A 26 10.21 1.29 0.18
CA ALA A 26 11.31 1.01 1.11
C ALA A 26 11.38 -0.50 1.45
N PHE A 27 10.24 -1.13 1.73
CA PHE A 27 10.15 -2.57 1.97
C PHE A 27 10.54 -3.41 0.75
N SER A 28 10.10 -3.00 -0.43
CA SER A 28 10.39 -3.63 -1.72
C SER A 28 11.87 -3.58 -2.10
N THR A 29 12.62 -2.58 -1.63
CA THR A 29 13.97 -2.30 -2.16
C THR A 29 15.09 -2.62 -1.21
N PHE A 30 14.98 -2.24 0.07
CA PHE A 30 16.10 -2.38 1.00
C PHE A 30 15.74 -2.94 2.37
N VAL A 31 14.53 -2.76 2.91
CA VAL A 31 14.20 -3.28 4.25
C VAL A 31 14.22 -4.80 4.25
N MET A 32 13.49 -5.46 3.34
CA MET A 32 13.44 -6.92 3.28
C MET A 32 14.81 -7.55 3.00
N ARG A 33 15.63 -6.90 2.16
CA ARG A 33 17.03 -7.31 1.90
C ARG A 33 17.94 -7.09 3.12
N GLY A 34 17.71 -6.03 3.87
CA GLY A 34 18.42 -5.76 5.12
C GLY A 34 18.11 -6.82 6.17
N LEU A 35 16.84 -7.16 6.34
CA LEU A 35 16.40 -8.24 7.23
C LEU A 35 17.04 -9.57 6.83
N ASP A 36 17.00 -9.93 5.55
CA ASP A 36 17.58 -11.17 5.03
C ASP A 36 19.07 -11.33 5.39
N ARG A 37 19.84 -10.23 5.37
CA ARG A 37 21.26 -10.22 5.74
C ARG A 37 21.54 -10.52 7.21
N THR A 38 20.55 -10.44 8.10
CA THR A 38 20.71 -10.75 9.53
C THR A 38 20.67 -12.25 9.82
N GLY A 39 20.27 -13.06 8.83
CA GLY A 39 20.03 -14.50 8.99
C GLY A 39 18.57 -14.81 9.38
N PRO A 40 18.06 -16.01 9.05
CA PRO A 40 16.62 -16.29 9.08
C PRO A 40 15.94 -16.09 10.44
N VAL A 41 16.58 -16.53 11.54
CA VAL A 41 16.02 -16.41 12.89
C VAL A 41 15.88 -14.95 13.33
N ALA A 42 16.91 -14.14 13.08
CA ALA A 42 16.90 -12.71 13.40
C ALA A 42 15.90 -11.95 12.50
N ALA A 43 15.85 -12.29 11.22
CA ALA A 43 14.94 -11.71 10.25
C ALA A 43 13.47 -11.95 10.62
N ILE A 44 13.11 -13.21 10.96
CA ILE A 44 11.77 -13.57 11.43
C ILE A 44 11.44 -12.79 12.70
N THR A 45 12.31 -12.85 13.70
CA THR A 45 12.10 -12.15 14.99
C THR A 45 11.84 -10.65 14.80
N ALA A 46 12.65 -9.98 13.98
CA ALA A 46 12.49 -8.56 13.69
C ALA A 46 11.20 -8.28 12.90
N MET A 47 10.88 -9.11 11.90
CA MET A 47 9.67 -8.93 11.09
C MET A 47 8.39 -9.12 11.92
N ARG A 48 8.36 -10.08 12.85
CA ARG A 48 7.24 -10.25 13.81
C ARG A 48 7.04 -8.98 14.65
N GLY A 49 8.13 -8.40 15.17
CA GLY A 49 8.08 -7.13 15.89
C GLY A 49 7.55 -5.98 15.04
N ILE A 50 8.04 -5.83 13.80
CA ILE A 50 7.56 -4.83 12.84
C ILE A 50 6.06 -5.01 12.56
N ASN A 51 5.60 -6.24 12.36
CA ASN A 51 4.19 -6.55 12.12
C ASN A 51 3.32 -6.20 13.33
N ALA A 52 3.76 -6.54 14.54
CA ALA A 52 3.06 -6.21 15.78
C ALA A 52 2.94 -4.69 15.97
N GLU A 53 4.02 -3.94 15.78
CA GLU A 53 4.01 -2.48 15.86
C GLU A 53 3.11 -1.86 14.79
N ALA A 54 3.18 -2.33 13.53
CA ALA A 54 2.29 -1.84 12.48
C ALA A 54 0.81 -2.08 12.81
N ASN A 55 0.48 -3.22 13.42
CA ASN A 55 -0.90 -3.55 13.80
C ASN A 55 -1.40 -2.75 15.01
N ALA A 56 -0.52 -2.38 15.94
CA ALA A 56 -0.88 -1.62 17.13
C ALA A 56 -0.82 -0.09 16.92
N ASN A 57 -0.13 0.38 15.89
CA ASN A 57 0.10 1.80 15.67
C ASN A 57 -1.13 2.50 15.04
N ALA A 58 -1.91 3.15 15.89
CA ALA A 58 -3.13 3.87 15.47
C ALA A 58 -2.87 4.94 14.40
N ALA A 59 -1.75 5.67 14.47
CA ALA A 59 -1.43 6.70 13.47
C ALA A 59 -1.18 6.08 12.08
N PHE A 60 -0.45 4.96 12.03
CA PHE A 60 -0.26 4.19 10.81
C PHE A 60 -1.58 3.63 10.27
N LEU A 61 -2.42 3.04 11.12
CA LEU A 61 -3.72 2.49 10.70
C LEU A 61 -4.65 3.58 10.15
N VAL A 62 -4.73 4.73 10.83
CA VAL A 62 -5.52 5.88 10.36
C VAL A 62 -4.99 6.38 9.01
N PHE A 63 -3.67 6.52 8.85
CA PHE A 63 -3.07 6.90 7.58
C PHE A 63 -3.39 5.89 6.46
N PHE A 64 -3.16 4.61 6.71
CA PHE A 64 -3.31 3.55 5.71
C PHE A 64 -4.77 3.32 5.32
N LEU A 65 -5.65 3.10 6.30
CA LEU A 65 -7.10 2.92 6.04
C LEU A 65 -7.72 4.21 5.52
N GLY A 66 -7.33 5.37 6.07
CA GLY A 66 -7.78 6.67 5.60
C GLY A 66 -7.43 6.91 4.13
N SER A 67 -6.24 6.53 3.68
CA SER A 67 -5.85 6.64 2.27
C SER A 67 -6.76 5.83 1.34
N ALA A 68 -7.16 4.63 1.74
CA ALA A 68 -8.08 3.79 0.98
C ALA A 68 -9.51 4.36 0.99
N VAL A 69 -9.99 4.89 2.12
CA VAL A 69 -11.29 5.57 2.21
C VAL A 69 -11.35 6.79 1.31
N LEU A 70 -10.29 7.61 1.29
CA LEU A 70 -10.18 8.74 0.39
C LEU A 70 -10.21 8.29 -1.08
N ALA A 71 -9.49 7.22 -1.43
CA ALA A 71 -9.51 6.65 -2.77
C ALA A 71 -10.92 6.16 -3.17
N MET A 72 -11.63 5.47 -2.27
CA MET A 72 -13.01 5.05 -2.51
C MET A 72 -13.94 6.26 -2.73
N ALA A 73 -13.80 7.32 -1.93
CA ALA A 73 -14.60 8.54 -2.08
C ALA A 73 -14.35 9.21 -3.44
N VAL A 74 -13.09 9.31 -3.88
CA VAL A 74 -12.77 9.79 -5.24
C VAL A 74 -13.39 8.90 -6.31
N GLY A 75 -13.33 7.57 -6.13
CA GLY A 75 -13.92 6.61 -7.05
C GLY A 75 -15.42 6.83 -7.23
N VAL A 76 -16.17 6.97 -6.13
CA VAL A 76 -17.62 7.27 -6.16
C VAL A 76 -17.88 8.58 -6.91
N VAL A 77 -17.13 9.63 -6.62
CA VAL A 77 -17.25 10.93 -7.29
C VAL A 77 -16.89 10.85 -8.78
N ALA A 78 -15.95 9.97 -9.16
CA ALA A 78 -15.51 9.77 -10.54
C ALA A 78 -16.57 9.03 -11.38
N LEU A 79 -17.35 8.12 -10.79
CA LEU A 79 -18.44 7.41 -11.49
C LEU A 79 -19.49 8.37 -12.08
N PHE A 80 -19.73 9.51 -11.42
CA PHE A 80 -20.65 10.54 -11.92
C PHE A 80 -20.00 11.53 -12.90
N GLN A 81 -18.71 11.36 -13.21
CA GLN A 81 -17.93 12.30 -14.02
C GLN A 81 -17.19 11.62 -15.19
N LEU A 82 -17.58 10.39 -15.56
CA LEU A 82 -16.94 9.64 -16.64
C LEU A 82 -17.02 10.32 -18.01
N ASN A 83 -18.07 11.11 -18.25
CA ASN A 83 -18.23 11.89 -19.48
C ASN A 83 -17.38 13.17 -19.51
N ARG A 84 -16.74 13.54 -18.39
CA ARG A 84 -15.87 14.71 -18.33
C ARG A 84 -14.42 14.34 -18.67
N PRO A 85 -13.67 15.24 -19.31
CA PRO A 85 -12.22 15.13 -19.42
C PRO A 85 -11.58 14.75 -18.06
N GLY A 86 -10.71 13.74 -18.06
CA GLY A 86 -10.05 13.23 -16.85
C GLY A 86 -10.89 12.30 -15.95
N GLY A 87 -12.20 12.11 -16.19
CA GLY A 87 -13.07 11.27 -15.36
C GLY A 87 -12.58 9.83 -15.21
N TRP A 88 -12.18 9.20 -16.33
CA TRP A 88 -11.62 7.84 -16.33
C TRP A 88 -10.27 7.73 -15.61
N LEU A 89 -9.42 8.77 -15.69
CA LEU A 89 -8.15 8.80 -14.97
C LEU A 89 -8.37 8.83 -13.46
N LEU A 90 -9.39 9.57 -13.01
CA LEU A 90 -9.76 9.59 -11.59
C LEU A 90 -10.30 8.26 -11.11
N LEU A 91 -11.13 7.60 -11.90
CA LEU A 91 -11.62 6.28 -11.55
C LEU A 91 -10.47 5.26 -11.50
N ALA A 92 -9.59 5.25 -12.50
CA ALA A 92 -8.43 4.37 -12.53
C ALA A 92 -7.47 4.63 -11.35
N GLY A 93 -7.21 5.91 -11.03
CA GLY A 93 -6.40 6.30 -9.89
C GLY A 93 -7.03 5.91 -8.55
N ALA A 94 -8.35 6.04 -8.41
CA ALA A 94 -9.09 5.59 -7.24
C ALA A 94 -9.00 4.06 -7.06
N VAL A 95 -9.21 3.29 -8.14
CA VAL A 95 -9.05 1.82 -8.12
C VAL A 95 -7.63 1.45 -7.70
N ALA A 96 -6.62 2.08 -8.32
CA ALA A 96 -5.22 1.87 -7.95
C ALA A 96 -4.94 2.22 -6.47
N GLY A 97 -5.61 3.24 -5.92
CA GLY A 97 -5.48 3.66 -4.52
C GLY A 97 -6.11 2.70 -3.51
N VAL A 98 -7.11 1.91 -3.93
CA VAL A 98 -7.75 0.88 -3.07
C VAL A 98 -6.96 -0.44 -3.09
N LEU A 99 -6.28 -0.76 -4.20
CA LEU A 99 -5.53 -2.01 -4.34
C LEU A 99 -4.52 -2.31 -3.20
N PRO A 100 -3.74 -1.34 -2.65
CA PRO A 100 -2.86 -1.62 -1.52
C PRO A 100 -3.56 -2.23 -0.32
N LEU A 101 -4.80 -1.79 -0.02
CA LEU A 101 -5.59 -2.33 1.07
C LEU A 101 -6.00 -3.77 0.80
N ILE A 102 -6.50 -4.04 -0.41
CA ILE A 102 -6.92 -5.39 -0.83
C ILE A 102 -5.73 -6.34 -0.75
N VAL A 103 -4.58 -5.98 -1.33
CA VAL A 103 -3.37 -6.81 -1.31
C VAL A 103 -2.88 -7.03 0.12
N THR A 104 -2.98 -6.00 0.97
CA THR A 104 -2.60 -6.12 2.38
C THR A 104 -3.48 -7.13 3.11
N MET A 105 -4.79 -7.06 2.98
CA MET A 105 -5.71 -7.99 3.65
C MET A 105 -5.66 -9.41 3.06
N ALA A 106 -5.54 -9.53 1.74
CA ALA A 106 -5.64 -10.83 1.06
C ALA A 106 -4.33 -11.62 1.05
N PHE A 107 -3.17 -10.94 1.12
CA PHE A 107 -1.87 -11.61 1.01
C PHE A 107 -0.94 -11.28 2.17
N ASN A 108 -0.64 -10.00 2.42
CA ASN A 108 0.39 -9.66 3.40
C ASN A 108 -0.01 -9.98 4.84
N VAL A 109 -1.25 -9.70 5.25
CA VAL A 109 -1.74 -10.06 6.60
C VAL A 109 -1.73 -11.59 6.81
N PRO A 110 -2.27 -12.42 5.91
CA PRO A 110 -2.14 -13.87 6.02
C PRO A 110 -0.69 -14.36 6.11
N LEU A 111 0.21 -13.82 5.28
CA LEU A 111 1.64 -14.15 5.33
C LEU A 111 2.26 -13.76 6.67
N ASN A 112 1.95 -12.57 7.18
CA ASN A 112 2.42 -12.09 8.48
C ASN A 112 1.95 -13.01 9.61
N ASN A 113 0.67 -13.37 9.63
CA ASN A 113 0.09 -14.25 10.64
C ASN A 113 0.70 -15.66 10.59
N HIS A 114 0.99 -16.17 9.38
CA HIS A 114 1.75 -17.43 9.22
C HIS A 114 3.15 -17.31 9.82
N LEU A 115 3.86 -16.23 9.48
CA LEU A 115 5.21 -15.98 9.97
C LEU A 115 5.26 -15.91 11.50
N ASP A 116 4.22 -15.38 12.15
CA ASP A 116 4.10 -15.31 13.62
C ASP A 116 4.06 -16.71 14.28
N GLY A 117 3.54 -17.71 13.57
CA GLY A 117 3.42 -19.10 14.07
C GLY A 117 4.59 -20.04 13.74
N VAL A 118 5.53 -19.61 12.89
CA VAL A 118 6.67 -20.45 12.44
C VAL A 118 7.55 -20.94 13.60
N ASP A 119 7.90 -22.23 13.58
CA ASP A 119 8.99 -22.79 14.41
C ASP A 119 10.36 -22.37 13.87
N LEU A 120 11.19 -21.83 14.76
CA LEU A 120 12.53 -21.35 14.41
C LEU A 120 13.50 -22.47 14.02
N ALA A 121 13.21 -23.74 14.37
CA ALA A 121 13.99 -24.87 13.87
C ALA A 121 13.98 -24.96 12.33
N GLY A 122 12.90 -24.52 11.69
CA GLY A 122 12.74 -24.47 10.23
C GLY A 122 12.96 -23.10 9.59
N ALA A 123 13.50 -22.12 10.35
CA ALA A 123 13.49 -20.70 9.98
C ALA A 123 14.03 -20.39 8.58
N ALA A 124 15.07 -21.09 8.12
CA ALA A 124 15.69 -20.82 6.82
C ALA A 124 14.73 -21.05 5.65
N THR A 125 13.97 -22.15 5.68
CA THR A 125 13.01 -22.50 4.62
C THR A 125 11.82 -21.55 4.64
N GLU A 126 11.26 -21.32 5.83
CA GLU A 126 10.11 -20.44 6.04
C GLU A 126 10.41 -18.99 5.66
N TRP A 127 11.55 -18.47 6.11
CA TRP A 127 11.97 -17.11 5.77
C TRP A 127 12.16 -16.93 4.27
N ARG A 128 12.78 -17.89 3.56
CA ARG A 128 12.98 -17.78 2.12
C ARG A 128 11.66 -17.74 1.34
N ALA A 129 10.69 -18.58 1.72
CA ALA A 129 9.37 -18.60 1.11
C ALA A 129 8.58 -17.31 1.40
N TYR A 130 8.62 -16.86 2.66
CA TYR A 130 8.01 -15.60 3.09
C TYR A 130 8.62 -14.41 2.36
N LEU A 131 9.95 -14.27 2.37
CA LEU A 131 10.68 -13.17 1.75
C LEU A 131 10.29 -13.01 0.28
N SER A 132 10.32 -14.09 -0.50
CA SER A 132 9.97 -14.03 -1.92
C SER A 132 8.50 -13.62 -2.14
N THR A 133 7.57 -14.32 -1.48
CA THR A 133 6.13 -14.14 -1.72
C THR A 133 5.63 -12.80 -1.17
N TRP A 134 6.05 -12.44 0.04
CA TRP A 134 5.67 -11.20 0.68
C TRP A 134 6.20 -9.99 -0.09
N THR A 135 7.45 -10.03 -0.55
CA THR A 135 8.04 -8.95 -1.34
C THR A 135 7.37 -8.81 -2.71
N ALA A 136 7.00 -9.91 -3.37
CA ALA A 136 6.26 -9.86 -4.63
C ALA A 136 4.92 -9.12 -4.49
N TRP A 137 4.12 -9.48 -3.48
CA TRP A 137 2.87 -8.76 -3.20
C TRP A 137 3.10 -7.32 -2.73
N ASN A 138 4.19 -7.07 -2.02
CA ASN A 138 4.56 -5.71 -1.64
C ASN A 138 4.92 -4.83 -2.84
N HIS A 139 5.52 -5.37 -3.90
CA HIS A 139 5.73 -4.64 -5.15
C HIS A 139 4.41 -4.20 -5.79
N VAL A 140 3.36 -5.03 -5.73
CA VAL A 140 2.03 -4.65 -6.22
C VAL A 140 1.53 -3.42 -5.46
N ARG A 141 1.65 -3.41 -4.11
CA ARG A 141 1.25 -2.26 -3.27
C ARG A 141 2.06 -1.00 -3.59
N THR A 142 3.37 -1.15 -3.83
CA THR A 142 4.24 -0.05 -4.25
C THR A 142 3.77 0.58 -5.56
N VAL A 143 3.62 -0.24 -6.60
CA VAL A 143 3.26 0.23 -7.93
C VAL A 143 1.86 0.83 -7.92
N SER A 144 0.89 0.18 -7.28
CA SER A 144 -0.48 0.68 -7.22
C SER A 144 -0.57 2.02 -6.47
N GLY A 145 0.17 2.20 -5.38
CA GLY A 145 0.22 3.48 -4.65
C GLY A 145 0.78 4.63 -5.48
N PHE A 146 1.88 4.41 -6.21
CA PHE A 146 2.42 5.43 -7.12
C PHE A 146 1.52 5.70 -8.32
N LEU A 147 0.92 4.65 -8.91
CA LEU A 147 -0.05 4.80 -10.00
C LEU A 147 -1.28 5.59 -9.55
N ALA A 148 -1.77 5.35 -8.32
CA ALA A 148 -2.85 6.13 -7.75
C ALA A 148 -2.50 7.62 -7.73
N GLY A 149 -1.34 7.98 -7.17
CA GLY A 149 -0.86 9.37 -7.15
C GLY A 149 -0.76 9.98 -8.54
N ALA A 150 -0.10 9.31 -9.48
CA ALA A 150 0.11 9.81 -10.83
C ALA A 150 -1.21 9.99 -11.61
N LEU A 151 -2.10 9.00 -11.58
CA LEU A 151 -3.37 9.02 -12.30
C LEU A 151 -4.33 10.06 -11.73
N LEU A 152 -4.37 10.22 -10.41
CA LEU A 152 -5.21 11.21 -9.74
C LEU A 152 -4.74 12.65 -10.06
N LEU A 153 -3.43 12.90 -10.05
CA LEU A 153 -2.87 14.19 -10.45
C LEU A 153 -3.10 14.48 -11.94
N ALA A 154 -2.93 13.49 -12.81
CA ALA A 154 -3.24 13.62 -14.23
C ALA A 154 -4.73 13.91 -14.45
N GLY A 155 -5.62 13.18 -13.77
CA GLY A 155 -7.07 13.41 -13.83
C GLY A 155 -7.49 14.81 -13.37
N LEU A 156 -6.80 15.40 -12.38
CA LEU A 156 -7.01 16.80 -11.99
C LEU A 156 -6.57 17.79 -13.07
N ARG A 157 -5.48 17.50 -13.80
CA ARG A 157 -4.98 18.37 -14.86
C ARG A 157 -5.95 18.46 -16.05
N TYR A 158 -6.59 17.34 -16.37
CA TYR A 158 -7.50 17.25 -17.51
C TYR A 158 -8.95 17.57 -17.16
N ARG A 159 -9.25 17.98 -15.92
CA ARG A 159 -10.61 18.30 -15.46
C ARG A 159 -11.10 19.68 -15.89
#